data_AF-A0A4Q2U337-F1
#
_entry.id   AF-A0A4Q2U337-F1
#
_cell.length_a   1.000
_cell.length_b   1.000
_cell.length_c   1.000
_cell.angle_alpha   90.00
_cell.angle_beta   90.00
_cell.angle_gamma   90.00
#
_symmetry.space_group_name_H-M   'P 1'
#
loop_
_entity.id
_entity.type
_entity.pdbx_description
1 polymer ?
#
loop_
_entity_poly.entity_id
_entity_poly.type
_entity_poly.pdbx_seq_one_letter_code
_entity_poly.pdbx_strand_id
1 'polypeptide(L)'
;MAQSTRAPKLETRANRLKLPVAKKPVFVRVAPGISLGYRRNATAGTWVVRVASGDGAAWTKRVGTADDHDESDTNSILTFWEAQTAAKLMARGDQEGAARNAPLTVERAALAYLGSLEARNRRTANDARLRLTRLFLPRFGTTYIGDLTRTALESWRDGLVRAGGDAEQRRKSQDTANRVLSIVKALLNHAVGDPANGLSNDSAWRLVKPFQRVGRAREVHFEATEVLRLLEASDDTAFSDLLTAGFLTGARYGELAACQVRHFDHEGESLRVPSGKTGARTVILQPEAVTFFARVAGARAKDEALLARADGGAWGASHQVRPMKRALVGAGLDPSGTFYALRHSYISRAIEAGVPLNVVAENCGTSVRMIETTYAKVLAGKRREFIARGAPRLFADMSAPA
;
A
#
# COMPACT_ATOMS: atom_id res chain seq x y z
N MET A 1 2.41 12.11 -25.20
CA MET A 1 2.04 11.46 -26.47
C MET A 1 3.31 11.25 -27.27
N ALA A 2 3.66 10.01 -27.63
CA ALA A 2 4.71 9.78 -28.61
C ALA A 2 4.26 10.43 -29.92
N GLN A 3 5.08 11.31 -30.51
CA GLN A 3 4.71 12.07 -31.71
C GLN A 3 4.40 11.10 -32.86
N SER A 4 3.14 11.04 -33.28
CA SER A 4 2.77 10.34 -34.52
C SER A 4 3.38 11.06 -35.70
N THR A 5 3.98 10.32 -36.63
CA THR A 5 4.64 10.93 -37.79
C THR A 5 3.57 11.55 -38.68
N ARG A 6 3.77 12.81 -39.04
CA ARG A 6 2.90 13.51 -39.99
C ARG A 6 3.28 13.16 -41.42
N ALA A 7 2.27 12.89 -42.24
CA ALA A 7 2.38 12.62 -43.67
C ALA A 7 1.21 13.30 -44.39
N PRO A 8 1.33 14.57 -44.78
CA PRO A 8 0.20 15.35 -45.31
C PRO A 8 -0.54 14.70 -46.49
N LYS A 9 0.18 13.90 -47.31
CA LYS A 9 -0.40 13.17 -48.45
C LYS A 9 -1.26 11.96 -48.04
N LEU A 10 -1.07 11.42 -46.83
CA LEU A 10 -1.69 10.17 -46.37
C LEU A 10 -2.63 10.35 -45.17
N GLU A 11 -2.53 11.46 -44.44
CA GLU A 11 -3.30 11.72 -43.22
C GLU A 11 -4.81 11.73 -43.44
N THR A 12 -5.29 12.38 -44.50
CA THR A 12 -6.72 12.57 -44.75
C THR A 12 -7.20 11.73 -45.93
N ARG A 13 -8.47 11.31 -45.87
CA ARG A 13 -9.14 10.58 -46.96
C ARG A 13 -9.02 11.32 -48.30
N ALA A 14 -9.33 12.62 -48.29
CA ALA A 14 -9.28 13.48 -49.46
C ALA A 14 -7.87 13.53 -50.10
N ASN A 15 -6.80 13.53 -49.30
CA ASN A 15 -5.44 13.57 -49.84
C ASN A 15 -4.99 12.22 -50.39
N ARG A 16 -5.42 11.11 -49.77
CA ARG A 16 -5.14 9.76 -50.27
C ARG A 16 -5.82 9.46 -51.60
N LEU A 17 -7.08 9.89 -51.76
CA LEU A 17 -7.85 9.66 -52.98
C LEU A 17 -7.32 10.45 -54.21
N LYS A 18 -6.56 11.52 -54.00
CA LYS A 18 -5.87 12.28 -55.07
C LYS A 18 -4.65 11.56 -55.65
N LEU A 19 -4.16 10.51 -54.99
CA LEU A 19 -3.03 9.73 -55.50
C LEU A 19 -3.46 8.89 -56.72
N PRO A 20 -2.60 8.71 -57.74
CA PRO A 20 -2.91 7.84 -58.87
C PRO A 20 -3.02 6.39 -58.42
N VAL A 21 -3.94 5.63 -59.03
CA VAL A 21 -4.05 4.19 -58.83
C VAL A 21 -2.76 3.53 -59.32
N ALA A 22 -2.03 2.86 -58.43
CA ALA A 22 -0.72 2.30 -58.74
C ALA A 22 -0.43 1.03 -57.94
N LYS A 23 0.26 0.08 -58.58
CA LYS A 23 0.73 -1.15 -57.90
C LYS A 23 1.77 -0.87 -56.82
N LYS A 24 2.49 0.26 -56.86
CA LYS A 24 3.52 0.59 -55.86
C LYS A 24 2.93 1.46 -54.74
N PRO A 25 3.03 1.05 -53.46
CA PRO A 25 2.59 1.88 -52.35
C PRO A 25 3.45 3.14 -52.18
N VAL A 26 2.83 4.24 -51.76
CA VAL A 26 3.51 5.46 -51.32
C VAL A 26 3.88 5.30 -49.86
N PHE A 27 5.17 5.29 -49.54
CA PHE A 27 5.67 5.06 -48.18
C PHE A 27 6.02 6.36 -47.46
N VAL A 28 5.73 6.39 -46.16
CA VAL A 28 6.26 7.35 -45.20
C VAL A 28 6.96 6.61 -44.06
N ARG A 29 8.12 7.11 -43.64
CA ARG A 29 8.87 6.53 -42.52
C ARG A 29 8.21 6.91 -41.20
N VAL A 30 7.81 5.93 -40.40
CA VAL A 30 7.07 6.14 -39.14
C VAL A 30 7.91 5.85 -37.89
N ALA A 31 9.04 5.16 -38.06
CA ALA A 31 10.06 4.91 -37.05
C ALA A 31 11.39 4.49 -37.73
N PRO A 32 12.53 4.38 -37.01
CA PRO A 32 13.74 3.78 -37.56
C PRO A 32 13.48 2.38 -38.11
N GLY A 33 13.84 2.14 -39.37
CA GLY A 33 13.63 0.84 -40.04
C GLY A 33 12.17 0.52 -40.42
N ILE A 34 11.18 1.35 -40.07
CA ILE A 34 9.75 1.06 -40.28
C ILE A 34 9.10 2.15 -41.13
N SER A 35 8.47 1.76 -42.23
CA SER A 35 7.67 2.64 -43.09
C SER A 35 6.23 2.15 -43.16
N LEU A 36 5.27 3.07 -43.08
CA LEU A 36 3.87 2.82 -43.44
C LEU A 36 3.66 3.22 -44.90
N GLY A 37 3.08 2.33 -45.69
CA GLY A 37 2.75 2.54 -47.08
C GLY A 37 1.25 2.55 -47.30
N TYR A 38 0.80 3.43 -48.19
CA TYR A 38 -0.56 3.43 -48.73
C TYR A 38 -0.53 3.03 -50.19
N ARG A 39 -1.25 1.97 -50.56
CA ARG A 39 -1.48 1.57 -51.95
C ARG A 39 -2.85 2.03 -52.38
N ARG A 40 -2.91 2.94 -53.36
CA ARG A 40 -4.15 3.37 -53.99
C ARG A 40 -4.65 2.28 -54.95
N ASN A 41 -5.87 1.80 -54.73
CA ASN A 41 -6.58 0.86 -55.59
C ASN A 41 -7.71 1.58 -56.35
N ALA A 42 -8.40 0.89 -57.28
CA ALA A 42 -9.64 1.44 -57.84
C ALA A 42 -10.74 1.58 -56.77
N THR A 43 -10.74 0.69 -55.79
CA THR A 43 -11.59 0.67 -54.59
C THR A 43 -10.85 1.27 -53.38
N ALA A 44 -11.22 0.89 -52.15
CA ALA A 44 -10.51 1.32 -50.94
C ALA A 44 -9.00 0.98 -51.02
N GLY A 45 -8.17 1.93 -50.60
CA GLY A 45 -6.74 1.72 -50.55
C GLY A 45 -6.32 0.70 -49.49
N THR A 46 -5.08 0.25 -49.55
CA THR A 46 -4.53 -0.73 -48.62
C THR A 46 -3.34 -0.16 -47.87
N TRP A 47 -3.34 -0.30 -46.55
CA TRP A 47 -2.21 -0.02 -45.70
C TRP A 47 -1.25 -1.21 -45.71
N VAL A 48 0.04 -0.92 -45.86
CA VAL A 48 1.13 -1.90 -45.82
C VAL A 48 2.24 -1.40 -44.93
N VAL A 49 2.91 -2.28 -44.20
CA VAL A 49 4.13 -1.96 -43.46
C VAL A 49 5.32 -2.46 -44.26
N ARG A 50 6.42 -1.71 -44.23
CA ARG A 50 7.73 -2.13 -44.72
C ARG A 50 8.75 -2.01 -43.59
N VAL A 51 9.45 -3.10 -43.30
CA VAL A 51 10.46 -3.15 -42.25
C VAL A 51 11.79 -3.58 -42.85
N ALA A 52 12.84 -2.81 -42.56
CA ALA A 52 14.20 -3.15 -42.98
C ALA A 52 14.79 -4.21 -42.03
N SER A 53 15.36 -5.27 -42.58
CA SER A 53 15.93 -6.40 -41.84
C SER A 53 17.39 -6.19 -41.39
N GLY A 54 17.97 -5.01 -41.67
CA GLY A 54 19.33 -4.62 -41.25
C GLY A 54 20.47 -5.08 -42.17
N ASP A 55 20.23 -6.07 -43.02
CA ASP A 55 21.13 -6.65 -44.03
C ASP A 55 20.93 -6.08 -45.45
N GLY A 56 20.18 -4.98 -45.57
CA GLY A 56 19.79 -4.38 -46.85
C GLY A 56 18.52 -4.96 -47.46
N ALA A 57 17.97 -6.05 -46.90
CA ALA A 57 16.65 -6.56 -47.25
C ALA A 57 15.53 -5.83 -46.49
N ALA A 58 14.31 -5.88 -47.03
CA ALA A 58 13.12 -5.40 -46.35
C ALA A 58 11.94 -6.32 -46.64
N TRP A 59 11.17 -6.65 -45.62
CA TRP A 59 9.90 -7.35 -45.79
C TRP A 59 8.73 -6.37 -45.79
N THR A 60 7.65 -6.74 -46.49
CA THR A 60 6.42 -5.96 -46.54
C THR A 60 5.20 -6.83 -46.23
N LYS A 61 4.27 -6.31 -45.42
CA LYS A 61 3.04 -7.02 -45.04
C LYS A 61 1.85 -6.08 -45.06
N ARG A 62 0.67 -6.62 -45.34
CA ARG A 62 -0.60 -5.87 -45.26
C ARG A 62 -0.94 -5.57 -43.81
N VAL A 63 -1.29 -4.31 -43.53
CA VAL A 63 -1.73 -3.84 -42.21
C VAL A 63 -3.25 -3.85 -42.12
N GLY A 64 -3.93 -3.38 -43.18
CA GLY A 64 -5.40 -3.28 -43.21
C GLY A 64 -5.89 -2.56 -44.46
N THR A 65 -7.20 -2.40 -44.58
CA THR A 65 -7.86 -1.56 -45.58
C THR A 65 -7.89 -0.11 -45.05
N ALA A 66 -7.80 0.87 -45.94
CA ALA A 66 -7.88 2.28 -45.56
C ALA A 66 -9.35 2.72 -45.42
N ASP A 67 -9.61 3.62 -44.47
CA ASP A 67 -10.91 4.25 -44.22
C ASP A 67 -11.35 5.24 -45.31
N ASP A 68 -11.01 4.97 -46.58
CA ASP A 68 -11.22 5.91 -47.70
C ASP A 68 -12.71 6.12 -48.01
N HIS A 69 -13.52 5.07 -47.86
CA HIS A 69 -14.95 5.08 -48.15
C HIS A 69 -15.84 4.67 -46.96
N ASP A 70 -15.27 4.04 -45.94
CA ASP A 70 -15.97 3.52 -44.76
C ASP A 70 -15.42 4.13 -43.47
N GLU A 71 -16.18 4.01 -42.37
CA GLU A 71 -15.67 4.33 -41.04
C GLU A 71 -14.64 3.31 -40.56
N SER A 72 -13.70 3.76 -39.72
CA SER A 72 -12.72 2.85 -39.12
C SER A 72 -13.43 1.92 -38.13
N ASP A 73 -13.21 0.62 -38.28
CA ASP A 73 -13.62 -0.40 -37.30
C ASP A 73 -12.48 -0.69 -36.29
N THR A 74 -11.38 0.07 -36.37
CA THR A 74 -10.15 -0.07 -35.58
C THR A 74 -9.41 -1.41 -35.73
N ASN A 75 -9.86 -2.28 -36.65
CA ASN A 75 -9.35 -3.64 -36.81
C ASN A 75 -8.95 -3.95 -38.26
N SER A 76 -9.90 -3.89 -39.19
CA SER A 76 -9.72 -4.23 -40.61
C SER A 76 -9.71 -3.00 -41.52
N ILE A 77 -10.45 -1.95 -41.15
CA ILE A 77 -10.53 -0.64 -41.81
C ILE A 77 -9.90 0.37 -40.87
N LEU A 78 -8.81 1.00 -41.31
CA LEU A 78 -7.95 1.80 -40.45
C LEU A 78 -7.77 3.21 -41.00
N THR A 79 -7.81 4.18 -40.09
CA THR A 79 -7.29 5.52 -40.34
C THR A 79 -5.78 5.51 -40.49
N PHE A 80 -5.21 6.60 -41.00
CA PHE A 80 -3.76 6.77 -41.05
C PHE A 80 -3.09 6.62 -39.69
N TRP A 81 -3.69 7.15 -38.62
CA TRP A 81 -3.11 7.11 -37.27
C TRP A 81 -3.14 5.70 -36.66
N GLU A 82 -4.22 4.98 -36.89
CA GLU A 82 -4.35 3.58 -36.46
C GLU A 82 -3.42 2.68 -37.27
N ALA A 83 -3.33 2.89 -38.58
CA ALA A 83 -2.41 2.16 -39.45
C ALA A 83 -0.93 2.39 -39.06
N GLN A 84 -0.56 3.60 -38.64
CA GLN A 84 0.78 3.87 -38.09
C GLN A 84 1.06 3.07 -36.82
N THR A 85 0.06 2.96 -35.95
CA THR A 85 0.16 2.25 -34.68
C THR A 85 0.26 0.74 -34.93
N ALA A 86 -0.61 0.20 -35.78
CA ALA A 86 -0.61 -1.19 -36.21
C ALA A 86 0.69 -1.58 -36.94
N ALA A 87 1.21 -0.72 -37.83
CA ALA A 87 2.48 -0.96 -38.51
C ALA A 87 3.67 -1.02 -37.53
N LYS A 88 3.71 -0.16 -36.50
CA LYS A 88 4.74 -0.21 -35.45
C LYS A 88 4.65 -1.48 -34.61
N LEU A 89 3.44 -1.97 -34.33
CA LEU A 89 3.22 -3.24 -33.63
C LEU A 89 3.67 -4.43 -34.47
N MET A 90 3.24 -4.51 -35.74
CA MET A 90 3.62 -5.58 -36.66
C MET A 90 5.13 -5.65 -36.87
N ALA A 91 5.80 -4.50 -36.99
CA ALA A 91 7.25 -4.43 -37.14
C ALA A 91 8.05 -4.89 -35.92
N ARG A 92 7.43 -4.91 -34.73
CA ARG A 92 8.04 -5.39 -33.49
C ARG A 92 7.73 -6.86 -33.19
N GLY A 93 6.80 -7.47 -33.94
CA GLY A 93 6.23 -8.78 -33.66
C GLY A 93 6.66 -9.95 -34.55
N ASP A 94 7.34 -9.71 -35.67
CA ASP A 94 7.71 -10.79 -36.62
C ASP A 94 9.22 -11.12 -36.56
N GLN A 95 9.66 -11.67 -35.42
CA GLN A 95 10.74 -12.66 -35.36
C GLN A 95 10.05 -14.01 -35.08
N GLU A 96 10.09 -14.92 -36.05
CA GLU A 96 9.38 -16.20 -36.02
C GLU A 96 9.72 -16.98 -34.73
N GLY A 97 8.70 -17.20 -33.88
CA GLY A 97 8.81 -18.04 -32.68
C GLY A 97 7.97 -17.62 -31.47
N ALA A 98 7.45 -16.38 -31.41
CA ALA A 98 6.75 -15.88 -30.23
C ALA A 98 5.25 -15.63 -30.50
N ALA A 99 4.44 -16.68 -30.46
CA ALA A 99 3.03 -16.49 -30.16
C ALA A 99 2.90 -16.00 -28.70
N ARG A 100 2.61 -14.71 -28.47
CA ARG A 100 1.71 -14.19 -27.41
C ARG A 100 1.84 -12.67 -27.15
N ASN A 101 0.68 -12.07 -26.88
CA ASN A 101 0.41 -10.90 -26.02
C ASN A 101 0.42 -9.50 -26.65
N ALA A 102 -0.80 -8.97 -26.83
CA ALA A 102 -1.05 -7.53 -26.83
C ALA A 102 -0.39 -6.87 -25.59
N PRO A 103 0.23 -5.69 -25.72
CA PRO A 103 0.98 -5.05 -24.64
C PRO A 103 0.15 -4.93 -23.35
N LEU A 104 0.78 -5.20 -22.20
CA LEU A 104 0.09 -5.23 -20.91
C LEU A 104 -0.27 -3.81 -20.46
N THR A 105 -1.57 -3.56 -20.26
CA THR A 105 -2.06 -2.31 -19.67
C THR A 105 -1.97 -2.34 -18.15
N VAL A 106 -1.88 -1.15 -17.55
CA VAL A 106 -1.89 -0.99 -16.08
C VAL A 106 -3.14 -1.59 -15.45
N GLU A 107 -4.31 -1.45 -16.07
CA GLU A 107 -5.56 -2.00 -15.57
C GLU A 107 -5.55 -3.53 -15.55
N ARG A 108 -5.08 -4.19 -16.62
CA ARG A 108 -4.93 -5.66 -16.66
C ARG A 108 -3.96 -6.15 -15.60
N ALA A 109 -2.83 -5.45 -15.43
CA ALA A 109 -1.88 -5.74 -14.37
C ALA A 109 -2.50 -5.55 -12.97
N ALA A 110 -3.36 -4.54 -12.80
CA ALA A 110 -4.04 -4.27 -11.54
C ALA A 110 -5.02 -5.37 -11.16
N LEU A 111 -5.78 -5.89 -12.13
CA LEU A 111 -6.65 -7.04 -11.91
C LEU A 111 -5.85 -8.27 -11.45
N ALA A 112 -4.76 -8.60 -12.14
CA ALA A 112 -3.91 -9.74 -11.79
C ALA A 112 -3.27 -9.58 -10.40
N TYR A 113 -2.70 -8.40 -10.11
CA TYR A 113 -2.09 -8.09 -8.82
C TYR A 113 -3.10 -8.14 -7.67
N LEU A 114 -4.30 -7.57 -7.85
CA LEU A 114 -5.34 -7.58 -6.84
C LEU A 114 -5.88 -8.99 -6.59
N GLY A 115 -6.03 -9.82 -7.62
CA GLY A 115 -6.37 -11.23 -7.47
C GLY A 115 -5.33 -12.00 -6.65
N SER A 116 -4.04 -11.81 -6.96
CA SER A 116 -2.91 -12.38 -6.21
C SER A 116 -2.86 -11.89 -4.75
N LEU A 117 -3.17 -10.62 -4.50
CA LEU A 117 -3.27 -10.08 -3.14
C LEU A 117 -4.47 -10.65 -2.38
N GLU A 118 -5.62 -10.79 -3.03
CA GLU A 118 -6.85 -11.27 -2.40
C GLU A 118 -6.71 -12.71 -1.92
N ALA A 119 -6.02 -13.56 -2.70
CA ALA A 119 -5.67 -14.93 -2.31
C ALA A 119 -4.78 -14.99 -1.05
N ARG A 120 -3.95 -13.97 -0.79
CA ARG A 120 -3.06 -13.92 0.38
C ARG A 120 -3.70 -13.20 1.58
N ASN A 121 -4.36 -12.08 1.32
CA ASN A 121 -4.97 -11.25 2.34
C ASN A 121 -6.04 -10.32 1.74
N ARG A 122 -7.31 -10.72 1.89
CA ARG A 122 -8.48 -9.98 1.41
C ARG A 122 -8.55 -8.53 1.91
N ARG A 123 -8.16 -8.26 3.16
CA ARG A 123 -8.18 -6.90 3.73
C ARG A 123 -7.17 -5.99 3.05
N THR A 124 -5.95 -6.48 2.84
CA THR A 124 -4.90 -5.73 2.12
C THR A 124 -5.30 -5.51 0.66
N ALA A 125 -5.88 -6.51 0.01
CA ALA A 125 -6.40 -6.38 -1.35
C ALA A 125 -7.47 -5.30 -1.47
N ASN A 126 -8.40 -5.22 -0.50
CA ASN A 126 -9.44 -4.19 -0.46
C ASN A 126 -8.88 -2.77 -0.32
N ASP A 127 -7.92 -2.53 0.59
CA ASP A 127 -7.28 -1.21 0.72
C ASP A 127 -6.49 -0.83 -0.55
N ALA A 128 -5.76 -1.78 -1.14
CA ALA A 128 -5.06 -1.58 -2.40
C ALA A 128 -6.02 -1.25 -3.55
N ARG A 129 -7.10 -2.02 -3.71
CA ARG A 129 -8.15 -1.82 -4.72
C ARG A 129 -8.76 -0.43 -4.59
N LEU A 130 -9.14 -0.02 -3.38
CA LEU A 130 -9.74 1.28 -3.12
C LEU A 130 -8.81 2.44 -3.53
N ARG A 131 -7.53 2.35 -3.15
CA ARG A 131 -6.53 3.38 -3.45
C ARG A 131 -6.20 3.44 -4.94
N LEU A 132 -5.96 2.29 -5.58
CA LEU A 132 -5.65 2.24 -7.00
C LEU A 132 -6.80 2.78 -7.85
N THR A 133 -8.03 2.31 -7.60
CA THR A 133 -9.23 2.73 -8.35
C THR A 133 -9.51 4.21 -8.21
N ARG A 134 -9.29 4.79 -7.02
CA ARG A 134 -9.56 6.22 -6.79
C ARG A 134 -8.44 7.12 -7.27
N LEU A 135 -7.18 6.71 -7.11
CA LEU A 135 -6.05 7.64 -7.19
C LEU A 135 -5.10 7.36 -8.36
N PHE A 136 -5.06 6.16 -8.92
CA PHE A 136 -4.06 5.79 -9.94
C PHE A 136 -4.68 5.36 -11.28
N LEU A 137 -5.61 4.41 -11.25
CA LEU A 137 -6.25 3.86 -12.45
C LEU A 137 -6.99 4.89 -13.30
N PRO A 138 -7.65 5.94 -12.76
CA PRO A 138 -8.33 6.94 -13.59
C PRO A 138 -7.40 7.65 -14.58
N ARG A 139 -6.10 7.75 -14.25
CA ARG A 139 -5.11 8.40 -15.11
C ARG A 139 -4.32 7.42 -15.96
N PHE A 140 -4.00 6.24 -15.44
CA PHE A 140 -3.05 5.33 -16.07
C PHE A 140 -3.63 3.98 -16.49
N GLY A 141 -4.90 3.67 -16.18
CA GLY A 141 -5.47 2.33 -16.36
C GLY A 141 -5.33 1.79 -17.79
N THR A 142 -5.62 2.61 -18.79
CA THR A 142 -5.51 2.26 -20.22
C THR A 142 -4.09 2.42 -20.78
N THR A 143 -3.14 2.95 -19.99
CA THR A 143 -1.75 3.12 -20.42
C THR A 143 -1.03 1.77 -20.41
N TYR A 144 -0.23 1.50 -21.44
CA TYR A 144 0.66 0.36 -21.45
C TYR A 144 1.79 0.55 -20.44
N ILE A 145 2.14 -0.50 -19.70
CA ILE A 145 3.19 -0.38 -18.66
C ILE A 145 4.53 0.07 -19.25
N GLY A 146 4.86 -0.39 -20.47
CA GLY A 146 6.07 0.03 -21.18
C GLY A 146 6.12 1.51 -21.56
N ASP A 147 4.98 2.20 -21.61
CA ASP A 147 4.88 3.63 -21.94
C ASP A 147 4.89 4.53 -20.70
N LEU A 148 4.90 3.94 -19.48
CA LEU A 148 5.03 4.71 -18.26
C LEU A 148 6.38 5.39 -18.21
N THR A 149 6.38 6.67 -17.87
CA THR A 149 7.61 7.44 -17.68
C THR A 149 7.75 7.87 -16.24
N ARG A 150 8.99 8.04 -15.79
CA ARG A 150 9.30 8.59 -14.47
C ARG A 150 8.61 9.94 -14.25
N THR A 151 8.69 10.84 -15.24
CA THR A 151 8.09 12.18 -15.16
C THR A 151 6.58 12.12 -14.99
N ALA A 152 5.89 11.20 -15.68
CA ALA A 152 4.45 11.04 -15.54
C ALA A 152 4.06 10.55 -14.14
N LEU A 153 4.82 9.61 -13.58
CA LEU A 153 4.58 9.09 -12.23
C LEU A 153 4.96 10.10 -11.13
N GLU A 154 6.01 10.90 -11.32
CA GLU A 154 6.36 11.99 -10.41
C GLU A 154 5.29 13.08 -10.41
N SER A 155 4.86 13.53 -11.59
CA SER A 155 3.77 14.50 -11.75
C SER A 155 2.48 14.02 -11.10
N TRP A 156 2.15 12.73 -11.26
CA TRP A 156 1.00 12.13 -10.59
C TRP A 156 1.14 12.13 -9.06
N ARG A 157 2.26 11.66 -8.52
CA ARG A 157 2.53 11.64 -7.07
C ARG A 157 2.40 13.04 -6.47
N ASP A 158 2.98 14.03 -7.14
CA ASP A 158 2.99 15.41 -6.69
C ASP A 158 1.59 16.04 -6.75
N GLY A 159 0.78 15.65 -7.74
CA GLY A 159 -0.64 16.03 -7.83
C GLY A 159 -1.53 15.50 -6.71
N LEU A 160 -1.08 14.51 -5.92
CA LEU A 160 -1.80 14.05 -4.72
C LEU A 160 -1.58 14.94 -3.50
N VAL A 161 -0.60 15.86 -3.56
CA VAL A 161 -0.27 16.77 -2.46
C VAL A 161 -1.21 17.98 -2.52
N ARG A 162 -1.88 18.30 -1.41
CA ARG A 162 -2.80 19.44 -1.36
C ARG A 162 -2.04 20.75 -1.49
N ALA A 163 -2.49 21.62 -2.41
CA ALA A 163 -2.07 23.00 -2.49
C ALA A 163 -2.87 23.87 -1.50
N GLY A 164 -2.21 24.81 -0.81
CA GLY A 164 -2.87 25.82 0.03
C GLY A 164 -3.23 25.40 1.46
N GLY A 165 -2.85 24.20 1.92
CA GLY A 165 -2.99 23.79 3.32
C GLY A 165 -1.82 24.22 4.20
N ASP A 166 -1.99 24.18 5.52
CA ASP A 166 -0.89 24.35 6.47
C ASP A 166 0.20 23.29 6.29
N ALA A 167 1.37 23.50 6.92
CA ALA A 167 2.52 22.60 6.78
C ALA A 167 2.19 21.14 7.17
N GLU A 168 1.30 20.93 8.13
CA GLU A 168 0.92 19.60 8.63
C GLU A 168 -0.07 18.92 7.68
N GLN A 169 -1.03 19.64 7.11
CA GLN A 169 -1.93 19.16 6.07
C GLN A 169 -1.16 18.75 4.82
N ARG A 170 -0.18 19.57 4.40
CA ARG A 170 0.72 19.24 3.29
C ARG A 170 1.50 17.96 3.58
N ARG A 171 2.13 17.84 4.75
CA ARG A 171 2.85 16.63 5.18
C ARG A 171 1.96 15.38 5.18
N LYS A 172 0.73 15.46 5.74
CA LYS A 172 -0.24 14.34 5.74
C LYS A 172 -0.58 13.87 4.33
N SER A 173 -0.75 14.81 3.39
CA SER A 173 -0.99 14.48 1.98
C SER A 173 0.22 13.83 1.32
N GLN A 174 1.44 14.26 1.62
CA GLN A 174 2.68 13.62 1.15
C GLN A 174 2.84 12.19 1.69
N ASP A 175 2.53 11.95 2.97
CA ASP A 175 2.55 10.61 3.56
C ASP A 175 1.51 9.69 2.89
N THR A 176 0.33 10.23 2.58
CA THR A 176 -0.69 9.51 1.80
C THR A 176 -0.20 9.18 0.39
N ALA A 177 0.41 10.14 -0.31
CA ALA A 177 0.99 9.95 -1.64
C ALA A 177 2.07 8.86 -1.63
N ASN A 178 2.94 8.84 -0.62
CA ASN A 178 3.94 7.79 -0.45
C ASN A 178 3.33 6.40 -0.29
N ARG A 179 2.27 6.25 0.51
CA ARG A 179 1.57 4.96 0.67
C ARG A 179 0.99 4.46 -0.64
N VAL A 180 0.36 5.35 -1.43
CA VAL A 180 -0.20 4.97 -2.73
C VAL A 180 0.91 4.64 -3.73
N LEU A 181 2.00 5.40 -3.74
CA LEU A 181 3.19 5.11 -4.56
C LEU A 181 3.76 3.72 -4.25
N SER A 182 3.83 3.32 -2.98
CA SER A 182 4.27 1.96 -2.60
C SER A 182 3.38 0.87 -3.19
N ILE A 183 2.06 1.05 -3.18
CA ILE A 183 1.10 0.11 -3.77
C ILE A 183 1.26 0.05 -5.29
N VAL A 184 1.40 1.21 -5.95
CA VAL A 184 1.65 1.30 -7.40
C VAL A 184 2.96 0.60 -7.77
N LYS A 185 4.04 0.80 -7.03
CA LYS A 185 5.30 0.09 -7.27
C LYS A 185 5.15 -1.43 -7.09
N ALA A 186 4.42 -1.87 -6.06
CA ALA A 186 4.17 -3.29 -5.84
C ALA A 186 3.35 -3.92 -6.98
N LEU A 187 2.33 -3.20 -7.46
CA LEU A 187 1.55 -3.55 -8.65
C LEU A 187 2.45 -3.73 -9.89
N LEU A 188 3.28 -2.74 -10.20
CA LEU A 188 4.13 -2.75 -11.40
C LEU A 188 5.25 -3.79 -11.29
N ASN A 189 5.82 -3.97 -10.10
CA ASN A 189 6.79 -5.03 -9.83
C ASN A 189 6.18 -6.43 -9.96
N HIS A 190 4.91 -6.61 -9.55
CA HIS A 190 4.21 -7.87 -9.78
C HIS A 190 4.07 -8.17 -11.27
N ALA A 191 3.79 -7.16 -12.11
CA ALA A 191 3.72 -7.33 -13.55
C ALA A 191 5.08 -7.68 -14.17
N VAL A 192 6.16 -7.03 -13.73
CA VAL A 192 7.53 -7.34 -14.19
C VAL A 192 8.03 -8.70 -13.72
N GLY A 193 7.61 -9.13 -12.53
CA GLY A 193 8.03 -10.42 -11.96
C GLY A 193 7.48 -11.64 -12.68
N ASP A 194 6.51 -11.48 -13.58
CA ASP A 194 5.95 -12.56 -14.40
C ASP A 194 6.51 -12.47 -15.84
N PRO A 195 7.40 -13.41 -16.23
CA PRO A 195 8.02 -13.42 -17.56
C PRO A 195 7.03 -13.44 -18.72
N ALA A 196 5.80 -13.95 -18.52
CA ALA A 196 4.79 -14.01 -19.56
C ALA A 196 4.33 -12.61 -20.02
N ASN A 197 4.58 -11.57 -19.21
CA ASN A 197 4.23 -10.19 -19.53
C ASN A 197 5.25 -9.49 -20.45
N GLY A 198 6.43 -10.09 -20.67
CA GLY A 198 7.45 -9.54 -21.57
C GLY A 198 8.03 -8.19 -21.13
N LEU A 199 7.96 -7.87 -19.83
CA LEU A 199 8.48 -6.62 -19.26
C LEU A 199 9.86 -6.85 -18.64
N SER A 200 10.85 -6.07 -19.04
CA SER A 200 12.24 -6.20 -18.57
C SER A 200 12.81 -4.93 -17.92
N ASN A 201 12.07 -3.82 -17.95
CA ASN A 201 12.53 -2.52 -17.47
C ASN A 201 11.55 -1.92 -16.44
N ASP A 202 12.07 -1.61 -15.25
CA ASP A 202 11.32 -1.03 -14.13
C ASP A 202 11.69 0.44 -13.81
N SER A 203 12.61 1.02 -14.59
CA SER A 203 13.23 2.31 -14.30
C SER A 203 12.22 3.45 -14.14
N ALA A 204 11.11 3.40 -14.87
CA ALA A 204 10.05 4.40 -14.84
C ALA A 204 9.49 4.60 -13.41
N TRP A 205 9.27 3.53 -12.65
CA TRP A 205 8.75 3.63 -11.27
C TRP A 205 9.82 3.39 -10.20
N ARG A 206 10.85 2.57 -10.47
CA ARG A 206 11.95 2.34 -9.52
C ARG A 206 12.60 3.66 -9.08
N LEU A 207 12.84 4.56 -10.03
CA LEU A 207 13.51 5.84 -9.80
C LEU A 207 12.63 6.93 -9.14
N VAL A 208 11.32 6.72 -9.05
CA VAL A 208 10.40 7.68 -8.39
C VAL A 208 10.61 7.62 -6.87
N LYS A 209 11.25 8.63 -6.29
CA LYS A 209 11.55 8.66 -4.85
C LYS A 209 10.31 9.04 -4.02
N PRO A 210 10.09 8.48 -2.83
CA PRO A 210 9.06 8.99 -1.93
C PRO A 210 9.46 10.37 -1.36
N PHE A 211 8.48 11.15 -0.89
CA PHE A 211 8.73 12.34 -0.08
C PHE A 211 9.46 11.94 1.20
N GLN A 212 10.50 12.69 1.57
CA GLN A 212 11.36 12.39 2.71
C GLN A 212 10.86 13.03 3.99
N ARG A 213 11.08 12.38 5.14
CA ARG A 213 10.75 12.89 6.49
C ARG A 213 9.28 13.25 6.71
N VAL A 214 8.37 12.64 5.94
CA VAL A 214 6.94 12.89 6.06
C VAL A 214 6.23 11.91 6.99
N GLY A 215 6.82 10.75 7.27
CA GLY A 215 6.27 9.79 8.23
C GLY A 215 6.42 10.32 9.65
N ARG A 216 5.32 10.39 10.39
CA ARG A 216 5.32 10.60 11.85
C ARG A 216 4.55 9.47 12.49
N ALA A 217 5.13 8.86 13.53
CA ALA A 217 4.35 8.08 14.47
C ALA A 217 3.32 9.02 15.11
N ARG A 218 2.09 8.56 15.29
CA ARG A 218 1.11 9.32 16.08
C ARG A 218 1.63 9.26 17.53
N GLU A 219 2.17 10.36 18.03
CA GLU A 219 2.66 10.48 19.42
C GLU A 219 1.48 10.66 20.39
N VAL A 220 0.43 9.85 20.26
CA VAL A 220 -0.62 9.82 21.29
C VAL A 220 -0.30 8.65 22.20
N HIS A 221 0.17 8.97 23.39
CA HIS A 221 0.18 8.09 24.55
C HIS A 221 -0.61 8.80 25.65
N PHE A 222 -1.28 8.02 26.48
CA PHE A 222 -2.01 8.49 27.65
C PHE A 222 -1.19 8.29 28.92
N GLU A 223 -1.19 9.30 29.79
CA GLU A 223 -0.75 9.14 31.18
C GLU A 223 -1.76 8.33 32.01
N ALA A 224 -1.32 7.79 33.15
CA ALA A 224 -2.21 7.01 34.02
C ALA A 224 -3.47 7.80 34.43
N THR A 225 -3.33 9.08 34.74
CA THR A 225 -4.46 9.98 35.07
C THR A 225 -5.38 10.22 33.88
N GLU A 226 -4.86 10.22 32.65
CA GLU A 226 -5.66 10.34 31.44
C GLU A 226 -6.43 9.06 31.15
N VAL A 227 -5.82 7.90 31.42
CA VAL A 227 -6.52 6.62 31.32
C VAL A 227 -7.64 6.54 32.35
N LEU A 228 -7.41 6.94 33.60
CA LEU A 228 -8.48 7.00 34.60
C LEU A 228 -9.65 7.88 34.15
N ARG A 229 -9.37 9.08 33.62
CA ARG A 229 -10.41 9.94 33.03
C ARG A 229 -11.14 9.29 31.84
N LEU A 230 -10.43 8.52 31.01
CA LEU A 230 -11.06 7.75 29.92
C LEU A 230 -11.99 6.66 30.45
N LEU A 231 -11.62 5.98 31.54
CA LEU A 231 -12.44 4.96 32.17
C LEU A 231 -13.71 5.59 32.77
N GLU A 232 -13.58 6.72 33.44
CA GLU A 232 -14.71 7.49 34.00
C GLU A 232 -15.65 8.03 32.92
N ALA A 233 -15.10 8.48 31.79
CA ALA A 233 -15.86 8.99 30.66
C ALA A 233 -16.41 7.90 29.73
N SER A 234 -16.16 6.62 30.02
CA SER A 234 -16.67 5.51 29.20
C SER A 234 -18.16 5.26 29.49
N ASP A 235 -18.97 5.18 28.44
CA ASP A 235 -20.43 5.04 28.57
C ASP A 235 -20.87 3.70 29.20
N ASP A 236 -20.01 2.68 29.16
CA ASP A 236 -20.32 1.36 29.68
C ASP A 236 -19.09 0.65 30.26
N THR A 237 -19.34 -0.24 31.23
CA THR A 237 -18.30 -1.02 31.93
C THR A 237 -17.55 -1.94 30.98
N ALA A 238 -18.20 -2.48 29.95
CA ALA A 238 -17.56 -3.40 29.01
C ALA A 238 -16.44 -2.71 28.21
N PHE A 239 -16.65 -1.45 27.80
CA PHE A 239 -15.63 -0.66 27.14
C PHE A 239 -14.55 -0.20 28.13
N SER A 240 -14.92 0.16 29.36
CA SER A 240 -13.96 0.47 30.43
C SER A 240 -13.03 -0.71 30.73
N ASP A 241 -13.57 -1.93 30.80
CA ASP A 241 -12.78 -3.16 30.96
C ASP A 241 -11.84 -3.38 29.77
N LEU A 242 -12.31 -3.15 28.55
CA LEU A 242 -11.48 -3.25 27.36
C LEU A 242 -10.31 -2.24 27.38
N LEU A 243 -10.55 -0.99 27.78
CA LEU A 243 -9.51 0.04 27.93
C LEU A 243 -8.50 -0.36 29.01
N THR A 244 -8.98 -0.84 30.15
CA THR A 244 -8.16 -1.30 31.28
C THR A 244 -7.25 -2.45 30.85
N ALA A 245 -7.81 -3.46 30.17
CA ALA A 245 -7.05 -4.56 29.61
C ALA A 245 -5.96 -4.07 28.63
N GLY A 246 -6.29 -3.11 27.75
CA GLY A 246 -5.34 -2.52 26.81
C GLY A 246 -4.19 -1.80 27.50
N PHE A 247 -4.47 -1.04 28.55
CA PHE A 247 -3.45 -0.32 29.32
C PHE A 247 -2.56 -1.24 30.13
N LEU A 248 -3.14 -2.25 30.80
CA LEU A 248 -2.41 -3.13 31.70
C LEU A 248 -1.54 -4.17 30.97
N THR A 249 -1.81 -4.45 29.69
CA THR A 249 -1.11 -5.51 28.94
C THR A 249 -0.30 -5.02 27.74
N GLY A 250 -0.62 -3.84 27.21
CA GLY A 250 -0.11 -3.38 25.92
C GLY A 250 -0.57 -4.21 24.71
N ALA A 251 -1.54 -5.13 24.88
CA ALA A 251 -2.07 -5.94 23.79
C ALA A 251 -2.85 -5.10 22.77
N ARG A 252 -2.85 -5.53 21.51
CA ARG A 252 -3.61 -4.87 20.45
C ARG A 252 -5.10 -5.16 20.64
N TYR A 253 -5.95 -4.23 20.20
CA TYR A 253 -7.41 -4.40 20.25
C TYR A 253 -7.89 -5.77 19.74
N GLY A 254 -7.46 -6.17 18.54
CA GLY A 254 -7.88 -7.44 17.95
C GLY A 254 -7.38 -8.68 18.69
N GLU A 255 -6.28 -8.56 19.44
CA GLU A 255 -5.74 -9.63 20.27
C GLU A 255 -6.62 -9.81 21.51
N LEU A 256 -6.96 -8.72 22.19
CA LEU A 256 -7.87 -8.71 23.34
C LEU A 256 -9.29 -9.18 22.96
N ALA A 257 -9.79 -8.73 21.82
CA ALA A 257 -11.09 -9.11 21.28
C ALA A 257 -11.19 -10.62 20.95
N ALA A 258 -10.07 -11.28 20.67
CA ALA A 258 -10.00 -12.71 20.39
C ALA A 258 -9.78 -13.56 21.64
N CYS A 259 -9.53 -12.97 22.81
CA CYS A 259 -9.34 -13.72 24.05
C CYS A 259 -10.66 -14.29 24.56
N GLN A 260 -10.58 -15.51 25.08
CA GLN A 260 -11.65 -16.24 25.74
C GLN A 260 -11.25 -16.47 27.19
N VAL A 261 -12.21 -16.81 28.05
CA VAL A 261 -11.94 -17.06 29.47
C VAL A 261 -10.82 -18.10 29.67
N ARG A 262 -10.78 -19.16 28.85
CA ARG A 262 -9.71 -20.18 28.87
C ARG A 262 -8.29 -19.66 28.66
N HIS A 263 -8.13 -18.46 28.12
CA HIS A 263 -6.81 -17.91 27.80
C HIS A 263 -6.19 -17.19 28.98
N PHE A 264 -6.96 -16.84 30.01
CA PHE A 264 -6.43 -16.32 31.25
C PHE A 264 -6.03 -17.48 32.16
N ASP A 265 -4.78 -17.50 32.57
CA ASP A 265 -4.22 -18.43 33.53
C ASP A 265 -3.92 -17.68 34.82
N HIS A 266 -4.78 -17.90 35.82
CA HIS A 266 -4.67 -17.24 37.11
C HIS A 266 -3.46 -17.72 37.91
N GLU A 267 -3.14 -19.02 37.87
CA GLU A 267 -2.01 -19.59 38.61
C GLU A 267 -0.67 -19.23 37.95
N GLY A 268 -0.63 -19.25 36.62
CA GLY A 268 0.55 -18.84 35.84
C GLY A 268 0.68 -17.33 35.63
N GLU A 269 -0.19 -16.53 36.23
CA GLU A 269 -0.23 -15.05 36.13
C GLU A 269 -0.08 -14.56 34.68
N SER A 270 -0.81 -15.17 33.75
CA SER A 270 -0.60 -14.94 32.32
C SER A 270 -1.88 -14.88 31.49
N LEU A 271 -1.81 -14.20 30.36
CA LEU A 271 -2.85 -14.16 29.34
C LEU A 271 -2.30 -14.66 28.01
N ARG A 272 -2.80 -15.80 27.55
CA ARG A 272 -2.45 -16.36 26.24
C ARG A 272 -3.22 -15.65 25.13
N VAL A 273 -2.56 -14.80 24.36
CA VAL A 273 -3.13 -14.20 23.15
C VAL A 273 -3.10 -15.27 22.03
N PRO A 274 -4.26 -15.75 21.56
CA PRO A 274 -4.32 -16.92 20.68
C PRO A 274 -3.98 -16.58 19.22
N SER A 275 -4.17 -15.32 18.82
CA SER A 275 -3.94 -14.89 17.44
C SER A 275 -3.53 -13.43 17.37
N GLY A 276 -2.72 -13.09 16.38
CA GLY A 276 -2.20 -11.74 16.17
C GLY A 276 -1.34 -11.67 14.92
N LYS A 277 -0.96 -10.45 14.50
CA LYS A 277 -0.09 -10.23 13.33
C LYS A 277 1.26 -10.95 13.46
N THR A 278 1.72 -11.15 14.69
CA THR A 278 3.00 -11.80 15.02
C THR A 278 2.83 -13.23 15.52
N GLY A 279 1.65 -13.84 15.35
CA GLY A 279 1.33 -15.16 15.91
C GLY A 279 0.83 -15.10 17.36
N ALA A 280 0.60 -16.29 17.92
CA ALA A 280 0.20 -16.46 19.31
C ALA A 280 1.37 -16.12 20.26
N ARG A 281 1.05 -15.60 21.45
CA ARG A 281 2.04 -15.33 22.49
C ARG A 281 1.40 -15.34 23.88
N THR A 282 2.24 -15.46 24.90
CA THR A 282 1.84 -15.29 26.29
C THR A 282 2.19 -13.90 26.76
N VAL A 283 1.22 -13.23 27.38
CA VAL A 283 1.43 -11.97 28.08
C VAL A 283 1.61 -12.29 29.57
N ILE A 284 2.76 -11.97 30.14
CA ILE A 284 3.03 -12.00 31.57
C ILE A 284 2.31 -10.81 32.21
N LEU A 285 1.51 -11.09 33.24
CA LEU A 285 0.66 -10.12 33.91
C LEU A 285 1.28 -9.69 35.24
N GLN A 286 1.24 -8.38 35.51
CA GLN A 286 1.49 -7.84 36.85
C GLN A 286 0.28 -8.09 37.77
N PRO A 287 0.45 -8.04 39.11
CA PRO A 287 -0.61 -8.37 40.07
C PRO A 287 -1.94 -7.62 39.87
N GLU A 288 -1.88 -6.35 39.48
CA GLU A 288 -3.08 -5.56 39.15
C GLU A 288 -3.84 -6.13 37.95
N ALA A 289 -3.13 -6.57 36.91
CA ALA A 289 -3.75 -7.19 35.74
C ALA A 289 -4.32 -8.57 36.07
N VAL A 290 -3.64 -9.36 36.90
CA VAL A 290 -4.17 -10.65 37.38
C VAL A 290 -5.48 -10.44 38.13
N THR A 291 -5.50 -9.51 39.07
CA THR A 291 -6.71 -9.14 39.84
C THR A 291 -7.85 -8.68 38.91
N PHE A 292 -7.53 -7.82 37.95
CA PHE A 292 -8.48 -7.34 36.96
C PHE A 292 -9.06 -8.48 36.11
N PHE A 293 -8.21 -9.35 35.55
CA PHE A 293 -8.67 -10.44 34.69
C PHE A 293 -9.39 -11.54 35.48
N ALA A 294 -9.05 -11.75 36.76
CA ALA A 294 -9.79 -12.65 37.65
C ALA A 294 -11.23 -12.16 37.85
N ARG A 295 -11.42 -10.87 38.14
CA ARG A 295 -12.75 -10.25 38.25
C ARG A 295 -13.52 -10.36 36.94
N VAL A 296 -12.87 -10.03 35.82
CA VAL A 296 -13.50 -10.07 34.49
C VAL A 296 -13.88 -11.50 34.13
N ALA A 297 -13.00 -12.49 34.29
CA ALA A 297 -13.27 -13.89 34.00
C ALA A 297 -14.45 -14.41 34.85
N GLY A 298 -14.40 -14.20 36.17
CA GLY A 298 -15.42 -14.70 37.09
C GLY A 298 -15.63 -16.21 36.96
N ALA A 299 -16.86 -16.67 37.20
CA ALA A 299 -17.26 -18.07 37.05
C ALA A 299 -17.78 -18.41 35.63
N ARG A 300 -17.41 -17.61 34.62
CA ARG A 300 -17.90 -17.78 33.23
C ARG A 300 -17.30 -19.01 32.54
N ALA A 301 -17.99 -19.53 31.54
CA ALA A 301 -17.53 -20.70 30.80
C ALA A 301 -16.27 -20.38 29.99
N LYS A 302 -15.41 -21.41 29.85
CA LYS A 302 -14.07 -21.31 29.26
C LYS A 302 -14.07 -20.80 27.80
N ASP A 303 -15.14 -21.03 27.06
CA ASP A 303 -15.31 -20.65 25.66
C ASP A 303 -15.92 -19.27 25.45
N GLU A 304 -16.44 -18.63 26.50
CA GLU A 304 -16.94 -17.26 26.43
C GLU A 304 -15.82 -16.26 26.15
N ALA A 305 -16.18 -15.13 25.53
CA ALA A 305 -15.27 -14.02 25.33
C ALA A 305 -14.77 -13.48 26.68
N LEU A 306 -13.45 -13.36 26.85
CA LEU A 306 -12.87 -12.83 28.09
C LEU A 306 -13.34 -11.39 28.31
N LEU A 307 -13.32 -10.57 27.27
CA LEU A 307 -13.88 -9.22 27.28
C LEU A 307 -15.12 -9.24 26.39
N ALA A 308 -16.30 -9.34 27.00
CA ALA A 308 -17.57 -9.27 26.28
C ALA A 308 -18.01 -7.80 26.14
N ARG A 309 -18.85 -7.50 25.15
CA ARG A 309 -19.58 -6.23 25.05
C ARG A 309 -20.78 -6.26 26.00
N ALA A 310 -21.41 -5.10 26.20
CA ALA A 310 -22.63 -4.99 27.02
C ALA A 310 -23.80 -5.86 26.52
N ASP A 311 -23.81 -6.24 25.24
CA ASP A 311 -24.79 -7.17 24.65
C ASP A 311 -24.40 -8.65 24.78
N GLY A 312 -23.35 -8.97 25.54
CA GLY A 312 -22.80 -10.32 25.71
C GLY A 312 -21.97 -10.82 24.52
N GLY A 313 -21.97 -10.09 23.39
CA GLY A 313 -21.24 -10.47 22.19
C GLY A 313 -19.74 -10.17 22.26
N ALA A 314 -18.96 -10.83 21.40
CA ALA A 314 -17.54 -10.53 21.24
C ALA A 314 -17.31 -9.17 20.55
N TRP A 315 -16.12 -8.59 20.76
CA TRP A 315 -15.71 -7.35 20.12
C TRP A 315 -15.34 -7.59 18.64
N GLY A 316 -16.06 -6.92 17.72
CA GLY A 316 -15.79 -6.97 16.27
C GLY A 316 -14.77 -5.93 15.81
N ALA A 317 -14.29 -6.01 14.57
CA ALA A 317 -13.11 -5.26 14.07
C ALA A 317 -13.10 -3.74 14.29
N SER A 318 -14.25 -3.08 14.47
CA SER A 318 -14.35 -1.63 14.65
C SER A 318 -15.32 -1.20 15.75
N HIS A 319 -15.76 -2.14 16.61
CA HIS A 319 -16.75 -1.84 17.66
C HIS A 319 -16.21 -0.84 18.69
N GLN A 320 -14.90 -0.81 18.94
CA GLN A 320 -14.28 0.19 19.84
C GLN A 320 -14.28 1.64 19.30
N VAL A 321 -14.45 1.87 17.99
CA VAL A 321 -14.07 3.18 17.38
C VAL A 321 -14.95 4.30 17.89
N ARG A 322 -16.26 4.04 17.94
CA ARG A 322 -17.24 5.02 18.39
C ARG A 322 -17.17 5.22 19.92
N PRO A 323 -17.16 4.16 20.76
CA PRO A 323 -16.95 4.30 22.19
C PRO A 323 -15.67 5.04 22.55
N MET A 324 -14.53 4.72 21.91
CA MET A 324 -13.26 5.42 22.13
C MET A 324 -13.38 6.92 21.86
N LYS A 325 -14.00 7.29 20.73
CA LYS A 325 -14.15 8.70 20.38
C LYS A 325 -15.04 9.45 21.38
N ARG A 326 -16.11 8.81 21.87
CA ARG A 326 -16.99 9.42 22.89
C ARG A 326 -16.27 9.56 24.22
N ALA A 327 -15.58 8.53 24.68
CA ALA A 327 -14.79 8.56 25.91
C ALA A 327 -13.69 9.64 25.85
N LEU A 328 -12.99 9.80 24.72
CA LEU A 328 -11.99 10.86 24.54
C LEU A 328 -12.60 12.26 24.68
N VAL A 329 -13.75 12.49 24.05
CA VAL A 329 -14.45 13.78 24.14
C VAL A 329 -14.95 14.02 25.57
N GLY A 330 -15.54 13.01 26.21
CA GLY A 330 -16.01 13.11 27.60
C GLY A 330 -14.88 13.34 28.61
N ALA A 331 -13.70 12.76 28.37
CA ALA A 331 -12.52 12.94 29.21
C ALA A 331 -11.76 14.27 28.95
N GLY A 332 -12.17 15.05 27.95
CA GLY A 332 -11.49 16.28 27.53
C GLY A 332 -10.10 16.03 26.94
N LEU A 333 -9.90 14.90 26.25
CA LEU A 333 -8.64 14.49 25.62
C LEU A 333 -8.68 14.69 24.10
N ASP A 334 -7.52 14.59 23.43
CA ASP A 334 -7.43 14.71 21.98
C ASP A 334 -8.33 13.66 21.28
N PRO A 335 -9.36 14.07 20.52
CA PRO A 335 -10.29 13.16 19.85
C PRO A 335 -9.63 12.35 18.72
N SER A 336 -8.37 12.64 18.37
CA SER A 336 -7.54 11.86 17.44
C SER A 336 -6.91 10.61 18.07
N GLY A 337 -6.98 10.49 19.40
CA GLY A 337 -6.56 9.33 20.16
C GLY A 337 -7.24 8.04 19.68
N THR A 338 -6.54 6.92 19.83
CA THR A 338 -7.05 5.61 19.42
C THR A 338 -6.76 4.58 20.48
N PHE A 339 -7.44 3.44 20.45
CA PHE A 339 -7.13 2.32 21.35
C PHE A 339 -5.65 1.92 21.34
N TYR A 340 -4.98 2.07 20.19
CA TYR A 340 -3.55 1.76 20.04
C TYR A 340 -2.64 2.67 20.90
N ALA A 341 -3.12 3.83 21.34
CA ALA A 341 -2.38 4.72 22.22
C ALA A 341 -2.16 4.10 23.62
N LEU A 342 -3.05 3.23 24.10
CA LEU A 342 -2.86 2.50 25.37
C LEU A 342 -1.62 1.61 25.34
N ARG A 343 -1.36 0.99 24.18
CA ARG A 343 -0.12 0.23 23.96
C ARG A 343 1.10 1.13 23.95
N HIS A 344 0.99 2.34 23.40
CA HIS A 344 2.07 3.31 23.49
C HIS A 344 2.36 3.68 24.96
N SER A 345 1.32 3.94 25.75
CA SER A 345 1.45 4.18 27.19
C SER A 345 2.12 3.02 27.93
N TYR A 346 1.64 1.79 27.73
CA TYR A 346 2.21 0.61 28.38
C TYR A 346 3.71 0.47 28.11
N ILE A 347 4.12 0.53 26.84
CA ILE A 347 5.52 0.36 26.45
C ILE A 347 6.39 1.49 26.99
N SER A 348 5.94 2.75 26.87
CA SER A 348 6.70 3.91 27.41
C SER A 348 6.92 3.74 28.91
N ARG A 349 5.87 3.42 29.67
CA ARG A 349 5.94 3.26 31.13
C ARG A 349 6.79 2.08 31.55
N ALA A 350 6.69 0.95 30.85
CA ALA A 350 7.54 -0.22 31.11
C ALA A 350 9.03 0.12 30.89
N ILE A 351 9.35 0.87 29.82
CA ILE A 351 10.71 1.36 29.58
C ILE A 351 11.14 2.29 30.71
N GLU A 352 10.31 3.27 31.07
CA GLU A 352 10.63 4.24 32.13
C GLU A 352 10.83 3.59 33.50
N ALA A 353 10.13 2.49 33.78
CA ALA A 353 10.30 1.67 34.97
C ALA A 353 11.56 0.78 34.93
N GLY A 354 12.25 0.71 33.79
CA GLY A 354 13.47 -0.06 33.60
C GLY A 354 13.25 -1.52 33.23
N VAL A 355 12.07 -1.88 32.70
CA VAL A 355 11.83 -3.25 32.19
C VAL A 355 12.73 -3.50 30.96
N PRO A 356 13.47 -4.63 30.89
CA PRO A 356 14.32 -4.93 29.76
C PRO A 356 13.56 -4.92 28.42
N LEU A 357 14.17 -4.36 27.37
CA LEU A 357 13.49 -4.15 26.08
C LEU A 357 13.07 -5.45 25.40
N ASN A 358 13.81 -6.54 25.58
CA ASN A 358 13.44 -7.85 25.07
C ASN A 358 12.17 -8.37 25.76
N VAL A 359 12.05 -8.19 27.08
CA VAL A 359 10.86 -8.58 27.85
C VAL A 359 9.63 -7.77 27.38
N VAL A 360 9.78 -6.45 27.23
CA VAL A 360 8.67 -5.61 26.70
C VAL A 360 8.31 -6.02 25.27
N ALA A 361 9.30 -6.32 24.42
CA ALA A 361 9.09 -6.73 23.04
C ALA A 361 8.32 -8.05 22.95
N GLU A 362 8.71 -9.04 23.74
CA GLU A 362 8.05 -10.35 23.85
C GLU A 362 6.61 -10.20 24.35
N ASN A 363 6.41 -9.50 25.48
CA ASN A 363 5.10 -9.32 26.09
C ASN A 363 4.11 -8.64 25.13
N CYS A 364 4.60 -7.62 24.42
CA CYS A 364 3.80 -6.87 23.46
C CYS A 364 3.68 -7.56 22.09
N GLY A 365 4.50 -8.56 21.74
CA GLY A 365 4.52 -9.11 20.38
C GLY A 365 4.99 -8.07 19.35
N THR A 366 6.19 -7.55 19.56
CA THR A 366 6.91 -6.64 18.65
C THR A 366 8.41 -6.98 18.68
N SER A 367 9.22 -6.33 17.85
CA SER A 367 10.68 -6.48 17.94
C SER A 367 11.32 -5.36 18.74
N VAL A 368 12.49 -5.64 19.33
CA VAL A 368 13.33 -4.63 20.01
C VAL A 368 13.63 -3.47 19.07
N ARG A 369 14.02 -3.74 17.83
CA ARG A 369 14.24 -2.72 16.80
C ARG A 369 13.04 -1.78 16.61
N MET A 370 11.83 -2.32 16.63
CA MET A 370 10.61 -1.50 16.53
C MET A 370 10.43 -0.62 17.78
N ILE A 371 10.74 -1.14 18.97
CA ILE A 371 10.72 -0.36 20.20
C ILE A 371 11.77 0.75 20.15
N GLU A 372 13.02 0.44 19.84
CA GLU A 372 14.10 1.43 19.72
C GLU A 372 13.76 2.54 18.73
N THR A 373 13.19 2.18 17.57
CA THR A 373 12.79 3.16 16.55
C THR A 373 11.64 4.04 17.03
N THR A 374 10.65 3.45 17.71
CA THR A 374 9.41 4.15 18.09
C THR A 374 9.57 5.00 19.35
N TYR A 375 10.37 4.52 20.31
CA TYR A 375 10.54 5.11 21.64
C TYR A 375 11.95 5.68 21.85
N ALA A 376 12.67 5.97 20.76
CA ALA A 376 14.03 6.53 20.79
C ALA A 376 14.15 7.74 21.73
N LYS A 377 13.14 8.63 21.73
CA LYS A 377 13.11 9.82 22.61
C LYS A 377 13.04 9.46 24.09
N VAL A 378 12.17 8.51 24.48
CA VAL A 378 12.02 8.03 25.86
C VAL A 378 13.33 7.40 26.34
N LEU A 379 13.90 6.50 25.51
CA LEU A 379 15.18 5.85 25.79
C LEU A 379 16.33 6.86 25.96
N ALA A 380 16.39 7.87 25.09
CA ALA A 380 17.40 8.92 25.18
C ALA A 380 17.26 9.74 26.48
N GLY A 381 16.03 10.10 26.86
CA GLY A 381 15.75 10.84 28.10
C GLY A 381 16.14 10.06 29.36
N LYS A 382 15.92 8.74 29.38
CA LYS A 382 16.22 7.86 30.52
C LYS A 382 17.66 7.34 30.57
N ARG A 383 18.46 7.56 29.54
CA ARG A 383 19.81 6.98 29.40
C ARG A 383 20.70 7.20 30.63
N ARG A 384 20.75 8.43 31.15
CA ARG A 384 21.56 8.76 32.33
C ARG A 384 21.07 8.04 33.58
N GLU A 385 19.75 7.99 33.77
CA GLU A 385 19.12 7.32 34.91
C GLU A 385 19.43 5.81 34.92
N PHE A 386 19.32 5.15 33.76
CA PHE A 386 19.67 3.74 33.63
C PHE A 386 21.15 3.48 33.97
N ILE A 387 22.06 4.32 33.49
CA ILE A 387 23.50 4.20 33.82
C ILE A 387 23.72 4.44 35.32
N ALA A 388 23.15 5.49 35.91
CA ALA A 388 23.36 5.83 37.32
C ALA A 388 22.81 4.76 38.29
N ARG A 389 21.72 4.07 37.90
CA ARG A 389 21.11 2.99 38.68
C ARG A 389 21.80 1.64 38.49
N GLY A 390 22.18 1.30 37.25
CA GLY A 390 22.63 -0.05 36.88
C GLY A 390 24.15 -0.22 36.73
N ALA A 391 24.92 0.86 36.63
CA ALA A 391 26.38 0.75 36.50
C ALA A 391 27.02 0.25 37.82
N PRO A 392 28.13 -0.51 37.72
CA PRO A 392 28.82 -1.02 38.90
C PRO A 392 29.32 0.12 39.79
N ARG A 393 29.26 -0.10 41.12
CA ARG A 393 29.77 0.84 42.13
C ARG A 393 30.88 0.16 42.92
N LEU A 394 32.08 0.75 42.89
CA LEU A 394 33.26 0.18 43.57
C LEU A 394 33.34 0.53 45.06
N PHE A 395 32.72 1.64 45.48
CA PHE A 395 32.88 2.20 46.83
C PHE A 395 31.56 2.31 47.62
N ALA A 396 30.48 1.66 47.18
CA ALA A 396 29.16 1.80 47.80
C ALA A 396 29.12 1.31 49.26
N ASP A 397 29.88 0.27 49.60
CA ASP A 397 29.88 -0.34 50.93
C ASP A 397 30.87 0.31 51.92
N MET A 398 31.70 1.28 51.48
CA MET A 398 32.64 1.99 52.36
C MET A 398 31.98 3.12 53.18
N SER A 399 30.65 3.26 53.09
CA SER A 399 29.90 4.39 53.67
C SER A 399 29.01 4.02 54.85
N ALA A 400 29.00 2.75 55.29
CA ALA A 400 28.26 2.36 56.49
C ALA A 400 29.09 2.73 57.74
N PRO A 401 28.61 3.62 58.63
CA PRO A 401 29.29 3.87 59.90
C PRO A 401 29.19 2.61 60.77
N ALA A 402 30.32 2.27 61.41
CA ALA A 402 30.48 1.16 62.34
C ALA A 402 29.67 1.35 63.64
#